data_AF-A0A412Z8U5-F1
#
_entry.id   AF-A0A412Z8U5-F1
#
_cell.length_a   1.000
_cell.length_b   1.000
_cell.length_c   1.000
_cell.angle_alpha   90.00
_cell.angle_beta   90.00
_cell.angle_gamma   90.00
#
_symmetry.space_group_name_H-M   'P 1'
#
loop_
_entity.id
_entity.type
_entity.pdbx_description
1 polymer ?
#
loop_
_entity_poly.entity_id
_entity_poly.type
_entity_poly.pdbx_seq_one_letter_code
_entity_poly.pdbx_strand_id
1 'polypeptide(L)'
;MKNQRTKVFQLRLTSDELLNLKEKAVPYQSVSNYIRQAVQEFTHVDVRQQIEMMQDLRAFYRKFQNELSWAGSNLNQSVKRANELAVAGLLAPSYVYEVLLPSIQDMQDTLNKLKEDLELLHRNSRLMR
;
A
#
# COMPACT_ATOMS: atom_id res chain seq x y z
N MET A 1 -31.15 -21.62 -28.61
CA MET A 1 -31.49 -20.26 -29.07
C MET A 1 -30.27 -19.37 -28.91
N LYS A 2 -29.86 -18.60 -29.92
CA LYS A 2 -28.75 -17.62 -29.76
C LYS A 2 -29.23 -16.54 -28.79
N ASN A 3 -28.54 -16.33 -27.67
CA ASN A 3 -28.81 -15.25 -26.70
C ASN A 3 -28.50 -13.88 -27.34
N GLN A 4 -29.41 -13.39 -28.17
CA GLN A 4 -29.32 -12.07 -28.77
C GLN A 4 -29.61 -11.00 -27.71
N ARG A 5 -28.78 -9.96 -27.66
CA ARG A 5 -28.90 -8.86 -26.71
C ARG A 5 -29.84 -7.80 -27.29
N THR A 6 -31.09 -7.77 -26.83
CA THR A 6 -32.16 -6.89 -27.38
C THR A 6 -32.59 -5.76 -26.45
N LYS A 7 -32.05 -5.72 -25.22
CA LYS A 7 -32.38 -4.69 -24.22
C LYS A 7 -31.39 -3.52 -24.31
N VAL A 8 -31.91 -2.31 -24.21
CA VAL A 8 -31.15 -1.06 -24.29
C VAL A 8 -31.29 -0.31 -22.96
N PHE A 9 -30.18 0.26 -22.49
CA PHE A 9 -30.13 1.17 -21.34
C PHE A 9 -29.51 2.49 -21.79
N GLN A 10 -30.11 3.62 -21.40
CA GLN A 10 -29.61 4.95 -21.73
C GLN A 10 -28.85 5.53 -20.52
N LEU A 11 -27.61 5.97 -20.76
CA LEU A 11 -26.74 6.58 -19.76
C LEU A 11 -26.53 8.06 -20.09
N ARG A 12 -26.83 8.95 -19.15
CA ARG A 12 -26.52 10.39 -19.29
C ARG A 12 -25.07 10.63 -18.87
N LEU A 13 -24.33 11.34 -19.71
CA LEU A 13 -22.92 11.63 -19.53
C LEU A 13 -22.65 13.09 -19.90
N THR A 14 -21.71 13.71 -19.22
CA THR A 14 -21.04 14.93 -19.68
C THR A 14 -20.13 14.63 -20.89
N SER A 15 -19.68 15.69 -21.58
CA SER A 15 -18.76 15.55 -22.72
C SER A 15 -17.45 14.85 -22.34
N ASP A 16 -16.90 15.19 -21.16
CA ASP A 16 -15.64 14.62 -20.66
C ASP A 16 -15.80 13.14 -20.28
N GLU A 17 -16.91 12.79 -19.62
CA GLU A 17 -17.20 11.39 -19.30
C GLU A 17 -17.39 10.54 -20.56
N LEU A 18 -18.03 11.08 -21.60
CA LEU A 18 -18.19 10.39 -22.88
C LEU A 18 -16.84 10.16 -23.57
N LEU A 19 -15.94 11.14 -23.54
CA LEU A 19 -14.60 11.02 -24.12
C LEU A 19 -13.79 9.95 -23.38
N ASN A 20 -13.73 10.04 -22.05
CA ASN A 20 -13.01 9.10 -21.20
C ASN A 20 -13.55 7.66 -21.36
N LEU A 21 -14.88 7.50 -21.47
CA LEU A 21 -15.51 6.21 -21.73
C LEU A 21 -15.09 5.62 -23.09
N LYS A 22 -14.98 6.44 -24.14
CA LYS A 22 -14.52 6.00 -25.46
C LYS A 22 -13.05 5.59 -25.44
N GLU A 23 -12.19 6.38 -24.80
CA GLU A 23 -10.76 6.10 -24.68
C GLU A 23 -10.50 4.79 -23.94
N LYS A 24 -11.14 4.58 -22.79
CA LYS A 24 -11.00 3.35 -22.00
C LYS A 24 -11.59 2.12 -22.68
N ALA A 25 -12.55 2.29 -23.59
CA ALA A 25 -13.16 1.19 -24.32
C ALA A 25 -12.34 0.72 -25.54
N VAL A 26 -11.30 1.45 -25.96
CA VAL A 26 -10.45 1.10 -27.12
C VAL A 26 -9.94 -0.35 -27.08
N PRO A 27 -9.44 -0.89 -25.94
CA PRO A 27 -8.98 -2.27 -25.86
C PRO A 27 -10.10 -3.32 -25.98
N TYR A 28 -11.36 -2.93 -25.77
CA TYR A 28 -12.49 -3.85 -25.57
C TYR A 28 -13.41 -3.98 -26.80
N GLN A 29 -12.96 -3.58 -27.98
CA GLN A 29 -13.68 -3.61 -29.28
C GLN A 29 -14.92 -2.69 -29.38
N SER A 30 -15.66 -2.46 -28.29
CA SER A 30 -16.78 -1.52 -28.25
C SER A 30 -17.06 -1.04 -26.82
N VAL A 31 -17.65 0.16 -26.71
CA VAL A 31 -18.13 0.72 -25.43
C VAL A 31 -19.12 -0.24 -24.75
N SER A 32 -20.03 -0.84 -25.52
CA SER A 32 -21.00 -1.81 -24.98
C SER A 32 -20.35 -3.08 -24.45
N ASN A 33 -19.21 -3.50 -25.00
CA ASN A 33 -18.47 -4.66 -24.48
C ASN A 33 -17.64 -4.28 -23.25
N TYR A 34 -17.01 -3.11 -23.25
CA TYR A 34 -16.32 -2.56 -22.09
C TYR A 34 -17.23 -2.44 -20.87
N ILE A 35 -18.40 -1.82 -21.01
CA ILE A 35 -19.37 -1.66 -19.91
C ILE A 35 -19.83 -3.02 -19.38
N ARG A 36 -20.05 -4.02 -20.26
CA ARG A 36 -20.49 -5.35 -19.82
C ARG A 36 -19.40 -6.10 -19.07
N GLN A 37 -18.16 -6.04 -19.54
CA GLN A 37 -17.02 -6.62 -18.84
C GLN A 37 -16.81 -5.92 -17.49
N ALA A 38 -16.84 -4.58 -17.47
CA ALA A 38 -16.75 -3.82 -16.24
C ALA A 38 -17.88 -4.18 -15.25
N VAL A 39 -19.13 -4.30 -15.71
CA VAL A 39 -20.23 -4.73 -14.83
C VAL A 39 -20.00 -6.16 -14.33
N GLN A 40 -19.56 -7.09 -15.17
CA GLN A 40 -19.26 -8.46 -14.73
C GLN A 40 -18.15 -8.46 -13.66
N GLU A 41 -17.04 -7.78 -13.91
CA GLU A 41 -15.93 -7.63 -12.98
C GLU A 41 -16.38 -6.96 -11.67
N PHE A 42 -17.11 -5.84 -11.73
CA PHE A 42 -17.56 -5.10 -10.53
C PHE A 42 -18.71 -5.76 -9.76
N THR A 43 -19.47 -6.68 -10.37
CA THR A 43 -20.57 -7.39 -9.69
C THR A 43 -20.05 -8.55 -8.84
N HIS A 44 -18.82 -9.01 -9.07
CA HIS A 44 -18.15 -9.89 -8.15
C HIS A 44 -17.78 -9.08 -6.90
N VAL A 45 -18.47 -9.33 -5.78
CA VAL A 45 -18.20 -8.75 -4.44
C VAL A 45 -16.69 -8.80 -4.12
N ASP A 46 -16.02 -9.83 -4.61
CA ASP A 46 -14.58 -10.05 -4.55
C ASP A 46 -13.74 -8.92 -5.19
N VAL A 47 -14.11 -8.36 -6.34
CA VAL A 47 -13.28 -7.33 -7.02
C VAL A 47 -13.28 -6.01 -6.26
N ARG A 48 -14.42 -5.58 -5.72
CA ARG A 48 -14.47 -4.35 -4.90
C ARG A 48 -13.68 -4.53 -3.60
N GLN A 49 -13.84 -5.67 -2.93
CA GLN A 49 -13.06 -6.01 -1.74
C GLN A 49 -11.57 -6.11 -2.04
N GLN A 50 -11.18 -6.73 -3.17
CA GLN A 50 -9.79 -6.79 -3.62
C GLN A 50 -9.19 -5.41 -3.86
N ILE A 51 -9.94 -4.49 -4.50
CA ILE A 51 -9.48 -3.11 -4.70
C ILE A 51 -9.27 -2.40 -3.35
N GLU A 52 -10.20 -2.54 -2.41
CA GLU A 52 -10.09 -1.98 -1.06
C GLU A 52 -8.87 -2.57 -0.32
N MET A 53 -8.68 -3.90 -0.36
CA MET A 53 -7.51 -4.57 0.21
C MET A 53 -6.19 -4.13 -0.42
N MET A 54 -6.15 -3.89 -1.74
CA MET A 54 -4.97 -3.36 -2.42
C MET A 54 -4.66 -1.93 -1.98
N GLN A 55 -5.68 -1.11 -1.71
CA GLN A 55 -5.50 0.24 -1.17
C GLN A 55 -4.95 0.21 0.25
N ASP A 56 -5.48 -0.67 1.11
CA ASP A 56 -5.01 -0.87 2.48
C ASP A 56 -3.56 -1.35 2.50
N LEU A 57 -3.22 -2.32 1.65
CA LEU A 57 -1.86 -2.82 1.50
C LEU A 57 -0.89 -1.71 1.03
N ARG A 58 -1.32 -0.88 0.07
CA ARG A 58 -0.52 0.26 -0.40
C ARG A 58 -0.30 1.29 0.71
N ALA A 59 -1.32 1.58 1.51
CA ALA A 59 -1.21 2.49 2.64
C ALA A 59 -0.24 1.95 3.70
N PHE A 60 -0.36 0.66 4.02
CA PHE A 60 0.56 -0.06 4.91
C PHE A 60 2.02 0.05 4.46
N TYR A 61 2.31 -0.29 3.19
CA TYR A 61 3.67 -0.20 2.66
C TYR A 61 4.25 1.22 2.74
N ARG A 62 3.45 2.24 2.41
CA ARG A 62 3.90 3.64 2.48
C ARG A 62 4.23 4.08 3.90
N LYS A 63 3.39 3.73 4.86
CA LYS A 63 3.62 4.03 6.28
C LYS A 63 4.95 3.44 6.75
N PHE A 64 5.14 2.13 6.55
CA PHE A 64 6.34 1.46 7.04
C PHE A 64 7.59 1.82 6.26
N GLN A 65 7.50 2.13 4.96
CA GLN A 65 8.64 2.68 4.23
C GLN A 65 9.15 3.99 4.87
N ASN A 66 8.24 4.88 5.27
CA ASN A 66 8.62 6.15 5.90
C ASN A 66 9.18 5.94 7.31
N GLU A 67 8.50 5.15 8.15
CA GLU A 67 8.94 4.86 9.52
C GLU A 67 10.31 4.15 9.55
N LEU A 68 10.51 3.14 8.69
CA LEU A 68 11.79 2.44 8.57
C LEU A 68 12.90 3.32 8.02
N SER A 69 12.60 4.19 7.05
CA SER A 69 13.59 5.14 6.51
C SER A 69 14.10 6.08 7.60
N TRP A 70 13.18 6.60 8.43
CA TRP A 70 13.54 7.51 9.52
C TRP A 70 14.32 6.80 10.63
N ALA A 71 13.80 5.68 11.15
CA ALA A 71 14.47 4.90 12.20
C ALA A 71 15.83 4.37 11.73
N GLY A 72 15.92 3.88 10.49
CA GLY A 72 17.17 3.40 9.90
C GLY A 72 18.20 4.50 9.69
N SER A 73 17.77 5.70 9.27
CA SER A 73 18.65 6.87 9.16
C SER A 73 19.24 7.27 10.51
N ASN A 74 18.40 7.33 11.54
CA ASN A 74 18.82 7.69 12.90
C ASN A 74 19.81 6.67 13.48
N LEU A 75 19.53 5.37 13.30
CA LEU A 75 20.44 4.32 13.76
C LEU A 75 21.77 4.36 13.01
N ASN A 76 21.74 4.54 11.69
CA ASN A 76 22.96 4.63 10.89
C ASN A 76 23.83 5.82 11.32
N GLN A 77 23.22 6.97 11.61
CA GLN A 77 23.94 8.13 12.14
C GLN A 77 24.55 7.85 13.51
N SER A 78 23.79 7.25 14.42
CA SER A 78 24.24 6.93 15.77
C SER A 78 25.38 5.91 15.76
N VAL A 79 25.29 4.86 14.94
CA VAL A 79 26.33 3.85 14.77
C VAL A 79 27.58 4.44 14.12
N LYS A 80 27.43 5.26 13.08
CA LYS A 80 28.56 5.93 12.43
C LYS A 80 29.33 6.79 13.43
N ARG A 81 28.61 7.58 14.23
CA ARG A 81 29.22 8.44 15.25
C ARG A 81 29.86 7.63 16.37
N ALA A 82 29.23 6.53 16.81
CA ALA A 82 29.84 5.62 17.77
C ALA A 82 31.18 5.06 17.26
N ASN A 83 31.23 4.65 15.98
CA ASN A 83 32.45 4.16 15.35
C ASN A 83 33.55 5.23 15.28
N GLU A 84 33.21 6.46 14.88
CA GLU A 84 34.16 7.58 14.86
C GLU A 84 34.76 7.84 16.24
N LEU A 85 33.93 7.86 17.29
CA LEU A 85 34.37 8.05 18.67
C LEU A 85 35.22 6.88 19.16
N ALA A 86 34.86 5.64 18.81
CA ALA A 86 35.60 4.45 19.20
C ALA A 86 37.02 4.45 18.61
N VAL A 87 37.14 4.75 17.31
CA VAL A 87 38.45 4.84 16.62
C VAL A 87 39.34 5.92 17.23
N ALA A 88 38.75 7.04 17.67
CA ALA A 88 39.49 8.10 18.35
C ALA A 88 39.82 7.78 19.82
N GLY A 89 39.33 6.66 20.39
CA GLY A 89 39.45 6.36 21.81
C GLY A 89 38.60 7.25 22.71
N LEU A 90 37.59 7.92 22.15
CA LEU A 90 36.73 8.92 22.80
C LEU A 90 35.29 8.42 23.02
N LEU A 91 35.01 7.14 22.78
CA LEU A 91 33.67 6.58 22.99
C LEU A 91 33.37 6.47 24.48
N ALA A 92 32.61 7.43 24.98
CA ALA A 92 32.11 7.42 26.35
C ALA A 92 30.98 6.37 26.50
N PRO A 93 30.92 5.66 27.65
CA PRO A 93 29.80 4.77 27.96
C PRO A 93 28.44 5.46 27.88
N SER A 94 28.34 6.74 28.25
CA SER A 94 27.09 7.51 28.17
C SER A 94 26.53 7.58 26.75
N TYR A 95 27.37 7.69 25.72
CA TYR A 95 26.91 7.68 24.33
C TYR A 95 26.20 6.36 23.97
N VAL A 96 26.69 5.24 24.51
CA VAL A 96 26.07 3.93 24.29
C VAL A 96 24.67 3.89 24.94
N TYR A 97 24.57 4.30 26.21
CA TYR A 97 23.31 4.20 26.96
C TYR A 97 22.27 5.26 26.59
N GLU A 98 22.71 6.47 26.22
CA GLU A 98 21.82 7.62 26.02
C GLU A 98 21.50 7.87 24.53
N VAL A 99 22.29 7.33 23.60
CA VAL A 99 22.09 7.56 22.15
C VAL A 99 21.93 6.25 21.39
N LEU A 100 22.92 5.35 21.50
CA LEU A 100 22.93 4.14 20.67
C LEU A 100 21.84 3.14 21.07
N LEU A 101 21.71 2.82 22.36
CA LEU A 101 20.68 1.91 22.85
C LEU A 101 19.25 2.43 22.57
N PRO A 102 18.91 3.71 22.84
CA PRO A 102 17.61 4.25 22.46
C PRO A 102 17.35 4.16 20.96
N SER A 103 18.34 4.48 20.12
CA SER A 103 18.15 4.37 18.66
C SER A 103 17.95 2.93 18.18
N ILE A 104 18.55 1.94 18.86
CA ILE A 104 18.30 0.51 18.58
C ILE A 104 16.88 0.14 19.03
N GLN A 105 16.45 0.61 20.20
CA GLN A 105 15.11 0.36 20.71
C GLN A 105 14.03 0.94 19.79
N ASP A 106 14.20 2.17 19.32
CA ASP A 106 13.29 2.81 18.36
C ASP A 106 13.13 1.97 17.08
N MET A 107 14.23 1.40 16.58
CA MET A 107 14.19 0.52 15.41
C MET A 107 13.46 -0.79 15.71
N GLN A 108 13.69 -1.39 16.88
CA GLN A 108 13.00 -2.60 17.31
C GLN A 108 11.49 -2.37 17.46
N ASP A 109 11.09 -1.26 18.06
CA ASP A 109 9.69 -0.89 18.25
C ASP A 109 8.99 -0.67 16.91
N THR A 110 9.68 -0.01 15.96
CA THR A 110 9.19 0.16 14.59
C THR A 110 8.97 -1.19 13.89
N LEU A 111 9.90 -2.13 14.03
CA LEU A 111 9.79 -3.47 13.45
C LEU A 111 8.69 -4.31 14.11
N ASN A 112 8.54 -4.21 15.42
CA ASN A 112 7.48 -4.90 16.16
C ASN A 112 6.11 -4.40 15.74
N LYS A 113 5.94 -3.08 15.62
CA LYS A 113 4.70 -2.46 15.13
C LYS A 113 4.39 -2.88 13.70
N LEU A 114 5.40 -3.00 12.84
CA LEU A 114 5.25 -3.53 11.48
C LEU A 114 4.68 -4.95 11.50
N LYS A 115 5.25 -5.81 12.34
CA LYS A 115 4.79 -7.18 12.49
C LYS A 115 3.34 -7.24 12.99
N GLU A 116 2.99 -6.44 14.00
CA GLU A 116 1.64 -6.40 14.56
C GLU A 116 0.60 -5.90 13.55
N ASP A 117 0.89 -4.80 12.85
CA ASP A 117 0.02 -4.23 11.82
C ASP A 117 -0.14 -5.19 10.63
N LEU A 118 0.93 -5.91 10.25
CA LEU A 118 0.87 -6.92 9.19
C LEU A 118 -0.02 -8.10 9.57
N GLU A 119 0.10 -8.60 10.80
CA GLU A 119 -0.77 -9.66 11.33
C GLU A 119 -2.24 -9.21 11.39
N LEU A 120 -2.49 -7.94 11.71
CA LEU A 120 -3.84 -7.38 11.73
C LEU A 120 -4.43 -7.31 10.31
N LEU A 121 -3.67 -6.84 9.32
CA LEU A 121 -4.08 -6.85 7.92
C LEU A 121 -4.36 -8.26 7.41
N HIS A 122 -3.52 -9.22 7.79
CA HIS A 122 -3.70 -10.63 7.42
C HIS A 122 -4.93 -11.27 8.06
N ARG A 123 -5.30 -10.87 9.28
CA ARG A 123 -6.56 -11.31 9.90
C ARG A 123 -7.77 -10.70 9.21
N ASN A 124 -7.73 -9.41 8.90
CA ASN A 124 -8.83 -8.72 8.22
C ASN A 124 -9.06 -9.29 6.82
N SER A 125 -8.00 -9.64 6.10
CA SER A 125 -8.11 -10.28 4.77
C SER A 125 -8.76 -11.66 4.79
N ARG A 126 -8.63 -12.41 5.91
CA ARG A 126 -9.28 -13.72 6.09
C ARG A 126 -10.75 -13.60 6.49
N LEU A 127 -11.12 -12.56 7.23
CA LEU A 127 -12.51 -12.30 7.63
C LEU A 127 -13.39 -11.81 6.47
N MET A 128 -12.78 -11.36 5.37
CA MET A 128 -13.49 -10.95 4.15
C MET A 128 -13.72 -12.08 3.13
N ARG A 129 -13.28 -13.32 3.41
CA ARG A 129 -13.50 -14.50 2.56
C ARG A 129 -14.83 -15.18 2.82
#